data_AF-A0A9W4HFY9-F1
#
_entry.id   AF-A0A9W4HFY9-F1
#
_cell.length_a   1.000
_cell.length_b   1.000
_cell.length_c   1.000
_cell.angle_alpha   90.00
_cell.angle_beta   90.00
_cell.angle_gamma   90.00
#
_symmetry.space_group_name_H-M   'P 1'
#
loop_
_entity.id
_entity.type
_entity.pdbx_description
1 polymer ?
#
loop_
_entity_poly.entity_id
_entity_poly.type
_entity_poly.pdbx_seq_one_letter_code
_entity_poly.pdbx_strand_id
1 'polypeptide(L)'
;MRIGDDSVGAMRLVEVARKHGLSLTVADVLSNPSLDALASALSFKSHLPVTTVMGILGHRNLDPVAEPIALFEQYVSRESQTLVLREKVFSVSGDSFEIKFANGAQLIKVRGAWMSLSGRKKVEDAQGNHLFDIVKEHLHIHTTYAIEDTHGKKICEVKSSLALLGSKATATFTDSRGKAVALKMQGGWYDQSADIVDDKSGQTVARIDRKLLSGRDLVFGQQTYAVVVAPGVDAALIAALCICFDEKNNEESGQ
;
A
#
# COMPACT_ATOMS: atom_id res chain seq x y z
N MET A 1 37.07 -19.47 16.02
CA MET A 1 37.18 -18.64 14.81
C MET A 1 36.34 -17.40 15.08
N ARG A 2 36.96 -16.24 15.33
CA ARG A 2 36.24 -14.97 15.59
C ARG A 2 35.75 -14.43 14.26
N ILE A 3 34.48 -14.05 14.19
CA ILE A 3 33.92 -13.42 13.01
C ILE A 3 34.35 -11.96 13.03
N GLY A 4 35.05 -11.50 11.99
CA GLY A 4 35.45 -10.09 11.84
C GLY A 4 36.92 -9.74 12.15
N ASP A 5 37.84 -10.69 12.21
CA ASP A 5 39.27 -10.37 12.42
C ASP A 5 39.93 -9.69 11.19
N ASP A 6 39.30 -9.70 10.01
CA ASP A 6 39.69 -8.88 8.86
C ASP A 6 38.49 -8.21 8.15
N SER A 7 38.75 -7.03 7.56
CA SER A 7 37.73 -6.23 6.88
C SER A 7 37.22 -6.91 5.59
N VAL A 8 38.03 -7.77 4.97
CA VAL A 8 37.68 -8.51 3.76
C VAL A 8 36.69 -9.64 4.05
N GLY A 9 36.90 -10.40 5.12
CA GLY A 9 35.96 -11.41 5.60
C GLY A 9 34.64 -10.80 6.05
N ALA A 10 34.69 -9.64 6.72
CA ALA A 10 33.49 -8.89 7.09
C ALA A 10 32.71 -8.40 5.85
N MET A 11 33.38 -7.88 4.82
CA MET A 11 32.74 -7.48 3.56
C MET A 11 32.08 -8.65 2.83
N ARG A 12 32.76 -9.81 2.76
CA ARG A 12 32.19 -11.03 2.14
C ARG A 12 30.99 -11.54 2.92
N LEU A 13 31.06 -11.54 4.25
CA LEU A 13 29.94 -11.92 5.10
C LEU A 13 28.75 -10.98 4.90
N VAL A 14 28.98 -9.67 4.81
CA VAL A 14 27.95 -8.68 4.48
C VAL A 14 27.34 -8.97 3.10
N GLU A 15 28.15 -9.32 2.09
CA GLU A 15 27.64 -9.65 0.76
C GLU A 15 26.79 -10.92 0.76
N VAL A 16 27.23 -11.98 1.45
CA VAL A 16 26.48 -13.23 1.60
C VAL A 16 25.20 -13.02 2.41
N ALA A 17 25.28 -12.28 3.51
CA ALA A 17 24.13 -11.90 4.31
C ALA A 17 23.10 -11.11 3.49
N ARG A 18 23.55 -10.17 2.65
CA ARG A 18 22.69 -9.45 1.69
C ARG A 18 22.05 -10.38 0.66
N LYS A 19 22.77 -11.39 0.16
CA LYS A 19 22.20 -12.43 -0.74
C LYS A 19 21.11 -13.25 -0.03
N HIS A 20 21.16 -13.34 1.29
CA HIS A 20 20.16 -13.99 2.13
C HIS A 20 19.21 -13.00 2.84
N GLY A 21 19.15 -11.74 2.38
CA GLY A 21 18.19 -10.73 2.85
C GLY A 21 18.42 -10.19 4.26
N LEU A 22 19.61 -10.41 4.84
CA LEU A 22 20.02 -9.87 6.12
C LEU A 22 20.79 -8.54 5.91
N SER A 23 20.29 -7.46 6.50
CA SER A 23 20.94 -6.14 6.41
C SER A 23 22.00 -6.00 7.48
N LEU A 24 23.25 -6.23 7.09
CA LEU A 24 24.44 -6.05 7.93
C LEU A 24 25.37 -5.01 7.31
N THR A 25 26.00 -4.17 8.14
CA THR A 25 27.16 -3.37 7.76
C THR A 25 28.45 -4.01 8.25
N VAL A 26 29.59 -3.63 7.67
CA VAL A 26 30.90 -4.07 8.16
C VAL A 26 31.09 -3.67 9.63
N ALA A 27 30.60 -2.50 10.04
CA ALA A 27 30.64 -2.06 11.43
C ALA A 27 29.83 -2.98 12.36
N ASP A 28 28.69 -3.49 11.93
CA ASP A 28 27.88 -4.43 12.72
C ASP A 28 28.62 -5.76 12.95
N VAL A 29 29.31 -6.26 11.92
CA VAL A 29 30.12 -7.49 11.98
C VAL A 29 31.31 -7.33 12.93
N LEU A 30 31.99 -6.18 12.87
CA LEU A 30 33.15 -5.91 13.74
C LEU A 30 32.75 -5.64 15.19
N SER A 31 31.55 -5.08 15.41
CA SER A 31 31.06 -4.75 16.75
C SER A 31 30.41 -5.94 17.47
N ASN A 32 30.04 -7.00 16.75
CA ASN A 32 29.38 -8.18 17.29
C ASN A 32 30.13 -9.45 16.84
N PRO A 33 31.26 -9.80 17.48
CA PRO A 33 32.19 -10.82 17.01
C PRO A 33 31.71 -12.27 17.20
N SER A 34 30.49 -12.48 17.70
CA SER A 34 29.85 -13.79 17.85
C SER A 34 28.51 -13.84 17.10
N LEU A 35 28.14 -15.03 16.62
CA LEU A 35 26.90 -15.28 15.89
C LEU A 35 25.66 -14.94 16.70
N ASP A 36 25.67 -15.20 18.02
CA ASP A 36 24.56 -14.88 18.92
C ASP A 36 24.39 -13.37 19.13
N ALA A 37 25.49 -12.62 19.24
CA ALA A 37 25.46 -11.16 19.36
C ALA A 37 25.02 -10.51 18.04
N LEU A 38 25.50 -11.02 16.91
CA LEU A 38 25.12 -10.54 15.57
C LEU A 38 23.62 -10.82 15.29
N ALA A 39 23.12 -11.98 15.69
CA ALA A 39 21.69 -12.33 15.59
C ALA A 39 20.81 -11.45 16.49
N SER A 40 21.28 -11.13 17.70
CA SER A 40 20.58 -10.25 18.63
C SER A 40 20.53 -8.79 18.13
N ALA A 41 21.62 -8.31 17.52
CA ALA A 41 21.69 -6.98 16.90
C ALA A 41 20.78 -6.87 15.65
N LEU A 42 20.64 -7.96 14.89
CA LEU A 42 19.75 -8.04 13.73
C LEU A 42 18.26 -7.96 14.11
N SER A 43 17.88 -8.50 15.28
CA SER A 43 16.50 -8.44 15.79
C SER A 43 16.06 -7.04 16.22
N PHE A 44 16.98 -6.08 16.36
CA PHE A 44 16.71 -4.76 16.96
C PHE A 44 16.88 -3.57 16.00
N LYS A 45 17.18 -3.80 14.72
CA LYS A 45 17.17 -2.76 13.67
C LYS A 45 15.97 -2.93 12.75
N SER A 46 14.78 -2.69 13.29
CA SER A 46 13.49 -2.68 12.58
C SER A 46 13.27 -1.47 11.65
N HIS A 47 14.33 -0.77 11.24
CA HIS A 47 14.22 0.41 10.38
C HIS A 47 15.32 0.36 9.32
N LEU A 48 14.94 0.11 8.06
CA LEU A 48 15.76 0.55 6.96
C LEU A 48 15.76 2.09 6.96
N PRO A 49 16.92 2.74 6.74
CA PRO A 49 16.95 4.18 6.55
C PRO A 49 16.11 4.52 5.30
N VAL A 50 15.35 5.61 5.37
CA VAL A 50 14.51 6.15 4.28
C VAL A 50 15.25 6.17 2.94
N THR A 51 16.58 6.36 2.96
CA THR A 51 17.48 6.32 1.80
C THR A 51 17.47 4.99 1.03
N THR A 52 17.30 3.85 1.69
CA THR A 52 17.26 2.54 1.03
C THR A 52 15.93 2.30 0.31
N VAL A 53 14.82 2.78 0.88
CA VAL A 53 13.50 2.75 0.22
C VAL A 53 13.49 3.72 -0.98
N MET A 54 14.03 4.93 -0.79
CA MET A 54 14.15 5.95 -1.84
C MET A 54 15.11 5.55 -2.97
N GLY A 55 16.18 4.80 -2.68
CA GLY A 55 17.12 4.30 -3.69
C GLY A 55 16.58 3.15 -4.55
N ILE A 56 15.61 2.38 -4.05
CA ILE A 56 14.88 1.34 -4.80
C ILE A 56 13.71 1.95 -5.60
N LEU A 57 13.12 3.05 -5.10
CA LEU A 57 12.07 3.85 -5.76
C LEU A 57 12.58 4.77 -6.88
N GLY A 58 13.86 4.67 -7.27
CA GLY A 58 14.47 5.48 -8.32
C GLY A 58 13.63 5.46 -9.60
N HIS A 59 13.06 6.63 -9.94
CA HIS A 59 12.36 6.95 -11.19
C HIS A 59 10.84 6.71 -11.31
N ARG A 60 10.03 6.90 -10.26
CA ARG A 60 8.55 7.01 -10.46
C ARG A 60 7.89 8.11 -9.63
N ASN A 61 8.49 9.29 -9.55
CA ASN A 61 7.76 10.45 -9.05
C ASN A 61 6.60 10.76 -10.01
N LEU A 62 5.39 10.93 -9.49
CA LEU A 62 4.24 11.34 -10.29
C LEU A 62 4.18 12.87 -10.32
N ASP A 63 3.78 13.42 -11.46
CA ASP A 63 3.60 14.87 -11.59
C ASP A 63 2.43 15.34 -10.71
N PRO A 64 2.51 16.53 -10.09
CA PRO A 64 1.41 17.12 -9.35
C PRO A 64 0.13 17.19 -10.19
N VAL A 65 -1.02 16.90 -9.57
CA VAL A 65 -2.31 17.14 -10.22
C VAL A 65 -2.60 18.64 -10.32
N ALA A 66 -3.19 19.07 -11.44
CA ALA A 66 -3.50 20.49 -11.66
C ALA A 66 -4.49 21.04 -10.64
N GLU A 67 -5.41 20.20 -10.19
CA GLU A 67 -6.41 20.51 -9.17
C GLU A 67 -6.42 19.37 -8.13
N PRO A 68 -6.41 19.67 -6.82
CA PRO A 68 -6.47 18.64 -5.79
C PRO A 68 -7.61 17.64 -5.99
N ILE A 69 -7.39 16.36 -5.73
CA ILE A 69 -8.42 15.32 -5.83
C ILE A 69 -8.57 14.68 -4.46
N ALA A 70 -9.66 15.00 -3.76
CA ALA A 70 -9.82 14.59 -2.36
C ALA A 70 -11.27 14.33 -1.96
N LEU A 71 -11.45 13.32 -1.10
CA LEU A 71 -12.61 13.21 -0.20
C LEU A 71 -12.25 13.74 1.19
N PHE A 72 -10.99 13.59 1.60
CA PHE A 72 -10.46 13.96 2.90
C PHE A 72 -9.24 14.88 2.72
N GLU A 73 -9.48 16.19 2.73
CA GLU A 73 -8.46 17.23 2.49
C GLU A 73 -7.23 17.12 3.39
N GLN A 74 -7.39 16.62 4.62
CA GLN A 74 -6.29 16.44 5.56
C GLN A 74 -5.26 15.40 5.14
N TYR A 75 -5.56 14.55 4.14
CA TYR A 75 -4.65 13.54 3.60
C TYR A 75 -4.07 13.94 2.23
N VAL A 76 -4.23 15.19 1.82
CA VAL A 76 -3.61 15.74 0.60
C VAL A 76 -2.24 16.32 0.93
N SER A 77 -1.22 15.90 0.19
CA SER A 77 0.15 16.43 0.31
C SER A 77 0.58 17.19 -0.94
N ARG A 78 1.46 18.19 -0.79
CA ARG A 78 2.13 18.88 -1.91
C ARG A 78 3.34 18.11 -2.46
N GLU A 79 3.71 17.04 -1.79
CA GLU A 79 4.78 16.14 -2.19
C GLU A 79 4.20 14.76 -2.48
N SER A 80 4.89 14.01 -3.34
CA SER A 80 4.53 12.64 -3.66
C SER A 80 4.69 11.77 -2.42
N GLN A 81 3.70 10.93 -2.16
CA GLN A 81 3.67 10.05 -0.98
C GLN A 81 3.75 8.60 -1.43
N THR A 82 4.58 7.79 -0.78
CA THR A 82 4.57 6.34 -0.99
C THR A 82 3.88 5.67 0.18
N LEU A 83 2.85 4.90 -0.11
CA LEU A 83 2.11 4.06 0.82
C LEU A 83 2.65 2.64 0.75
N VAL A 84 2.64 1.96 1.89
CA VAL A 84 2.95 0.54 2.03
C VAL A 84 1.69 -0.18 2.46
N LEU A 85 1.17 -1.02 1.57
CA LEU A 85 -0.01 -1.83 1.77
C LEU A 85 0.41 -3.30 1.85
N ARG A 86 -0.29 -4.12 2.63
CA ARG A 86 -0.10 -5.57 2.62
C ARG A 86 -0.88 -6.17 1.44
N GLU A 87 -0.31 -7.14 0.73
CA GLU A 87 -1.05 -8.08 -0.11
C GLU A 87 -1.84 -9.01 0.82
N LYS A 88 -3.03 -9.45 0.40
CA LYS A 88 -3.87 -10.36 1.21
C LYS A 88 -4.11 -9.85 2.62
N VAL A 89 -4.48 -8.57 2.76
CA VAL A 89 -5.00 -8.02 4.01
C VAL A 89 -6.24 -8.76 4.57
N PHE A 90 -6.69 -9.77 3.83
CA PHE A 90 -7.97 -10.45 3.96
C PHE A 90 -7.83 -11.98 4.08
N SER A 91 -6.62 -12.56 3.99
CA SER A 91 -6.45 -14.03 4.16
C SER A 91 -6.20 -14.48 5.59
N VAL A 92 -5.97 -13.56 6.53
CA VAL A 92 -5.77 -13.88 7.95
C VAL A 92 -6.98 -13.40 8.71
N SER A 93 -7.69 -14.36 9.31
CA SER A 93 -8.88 -14.17 10.12
C SER A 93 -8.69 -13.09 11.20
N GLY A 94 -9.50 -12.04 11.17
CA GLY A 94 -9.89 -11.27 12.36
C GLY A 94 -9.02 -10.08 12.78
N ASP A 95 -7.81 -9.92 12.25
CA ASP A 95 -6.91 -8.86 12.72
C ASP A 95 -7.07 -7.54 11.95
N SER A 96 -7.07 -6.43 12.70
CA SER A 96 -7.01 -5.08 12.12
C SER A 96 -5.64 -4.86 11.48
N PHE A 97 -5.57 -4.14 10.37
CA PHE A 97 -4.31 -3.84 9.70
C PHE A 97 -4.09 -2.33 9.55
N GLU A 98 -2.83 -1.97 9.41
CA GLU A 98 -2.39 -0.58 9.29
C GLU A 98 -1.81 -0.34 7.91
N ILE A 99 -2.23 0.76 7.27
CA ILE A 99 -1.59 1.29 6.08
C ILE A 99 -0.67 2.42 6.52
N LYS A 100 0.57 2.39 6.04
CA LYS A 100 1.63 3.29 6.47
C LYS A 100 2.22 4.00 5.26
N PHE A 101 2.83 5.15 5.51
CA PHE A 101 3.76 5.75 4.58
C PHE A 101 5.09 5.00 4.57
N ALA A 102 5.87 5.14 3.51
CA ALA A 102 7.19 4.52 3.38
C ALA A 102 8.20 4.97 4.45
N ASN A 103 7.96 6.11 5.12
CA ASN A 103 8.75 6.56 6.28
C ASN A 103 8.35 5.86 7.60
N GLY A 104 7.38 4.94 7.56
CA GLY A 104 6.88 4.19 8.72
C GLY A 104 5.75 4.88 9.50
N ALA A 105 5.44 6.14 9.21
CA ALA A 105 4.32 6.84 9.84
C ALA A 105 2.98 6.21 9.42
N GLN A 106 2.06 6.08 10.36
CA GLN A 106 0.74 5.51 10.10
C GLN A 106 -0.14 6.50 9.33
N LEU A 107 -0.80 6.02 8.27
CA LEU A 107 -1.80 6.77 7.52
C LEU A 107 -3.21 6.50 8.07
N ILE A 108 -3.65 5.24 7.98
CA ILE A 108 -4.98 4.78 8.41
C ILE A 108 -4.92 3.36 8.96
N LYS A 109 -5.91 3.02 9.79
CA LYS A 109 -6.14 1.68 10.32
C LYS A 109 -7.45 1.13 9.78
N VAL A 110 -7.44 -0.11 9.31
CA VAL A 110 -8.63 -0.77 8.77
C VAL A 110 -9.02 -1.90 9.72
N ARG A 111 -10.28 -1.88 10.15
CA ARG A 111 -10.90 -2.89 11.02
C ARG A 111 -12.03 -3.58 10.27
N GLY A 112 -12.10 -4.90 10.35
CA GLY A 112 -13.25 -5.63 9.81
C GLY A 112 -13.03 -7.12 9.85
N ALA A 113 -13.84 -7.81 10.66
CA ALA A 113 -13.93 -9.26 10.62
C ALA A 113 -14.71 -9.65 9.36
N TRP A 114 -14.04 -10.35 8.43
CA TRP A 114 -14.60 -10.95 7.21
C TRP A 114 -15.75 -11.96 7.49
N MET A 115 -16.03 -12.24 8.76
CA MET A 115 -17.07 -13.15 9.26
C MET A 115 -18.39 -12.45 9.64
N SER A 116 -18.51 -11.11 9.55
CA SER A 116 -19.83 -10.46 9.68
C SER A 116 -20.58 -10.59 8.36
N LEU A 117 -21.86 -10.96 8.41
CA LEU A 117 -22.78 -11.07 7.26
C LEU A 117 -22.82 -9.83 6.34
N SER A 118 -22.25 -8.69 6.76
CA SER A 118 -22.27 -7.41 6.05
C SER A 118 -21.06 -7.13 5.13
N GLY A 119 -19.92 -7.82 5.30
CA GLY A 119 -18.70 -7.52 4.53
C GLY A 119 -18.11 -6.10 4.72
N ARG A 120 -18.60 -5.31 5.70
CA ARG A 120 -18.18 -3.92 5.97
C ARG A 120 -16.78 -3.85 6.60
N LYS A 121 -15.97 -2.90 6.15
CA LYS A 121 -14.66 -2.56 6.73
C LYS A 121 -14.67 -1.11 7.22
N LYS A 122 -14.40 -0.91 8.50
CA LYS A 122 -14.26 0.40 9.11
C LYS A 122 -12.84 0.93 8.96
N VAL A 123 -12.71 2.17 8.55
CA VAL A 123 -11.42 2.85 8.40
C VAL A 123 -11.30 3.98 9.43
N GLU A 124 -10.22 3.95 10.19
CA GLU A 124 -9.90 4.90 11.25
C GLU A 124 -8.59 5.63 10.95
N ASP A 125 -8.43 6.84 11.49
CA ASP A 125 -7.15 7.55 11.48
C ASP A 125 -6.15 6.96 12.50
N ALA A 126 -4.97 7.57 12.61
CA ALA A 126 -3.95 7.15 13.57
C ALA A 126 -4.34 7.36 15.05
N GLN A 127 -5.35 8.19 15.33
CA GLN A 127 -5.90 8.43 16.66
C GLN A 127 -7.08 7.50 17.00
N GLY A 128 -7.56 6.73 16.02
CA GLY A 128 -8.72 5.84 16.17
C GLY A 128 -10.05 6.52 15.87
N ASN A 129 -10.07 7.74 15.32
CA ASN A 129 -11.32 8.36 14.90
C ASN A 129 -11.82 7.70 13.62
N HIS A 130 -13.13 7.44 13.56
CA HIS A 130 -13.77 6.85 12.38
C HIS A 130 -13.76 7.87 11.21
N LEU A 131 -13.22 7.46 10.07
CA LEU A 131 -13.18 8.26 8.84
C LEU A 131 -14.31 7.88 7.89
N PHE A 132 -14.38 6.59 7.54
CA PHE A 132 -15.34 6.04 6.60
C PHE A 132 -15.43 4.52 6.70
N ASP A 133 -16.48 3.96 6.13
CA ASP A 133 -16.64 2.52 5.93
C ASP A 133 -16.48 2.18 4.44
N ILE A 134 -15.86 1.04 4.15
CA ILE A 134 -15.90 0.38 2.84
C ILE A 134 -16.93 -0.74 2.93
N VAL A 135 -17.92 -0.73 2.04
CA VAL A 135 -19.08 -1.62 2.07
C VAL A 135 -19.24 -2.32 0.73
N LYS A 136 -19.54 -3.62 0.77
CA LYS A 136 -19.92 -4.37 -0.43
C LYS A 136 -21.43 -4.22 -0.67
N GLU A 137 -21.82 -3.72 -1.83
CA GLU A 137 -23.21 -3.69 -2.26
C GLU A 137 -23.55 -5.03 -2.95
N HIS A 138 -24.48 -5.80 -2.37
CA HIS A 138 -24.94 -7.07 -2.96
C HIS A 138 -25.98 -6.84 -4.06
N LEU A 139 -25.54 -6.79 -5.31
CA LEU A 139 -26.40 -6.90 -6.49
C LEU A 139 -26.10 -8.24 -7.20
N HIS A 140 -27.14 -8.99 -7.56
CA HIS A 140 -27.06 -10.41 -8.01
C HIS A 140 -26.22 -10.70 -9.28
N ILE A 141 -25.60 -9.70 -9.93
CA ILE A 141 -24.91 -9.87 -11.23
C ILE A 141 -23.52 -9.18 -11.27
N HIS A 142 -23.25 -8.16 -10.44
CA HIS A 142 -21.96 -7.46 -10.43
C HIS A 142 -21.62 -6.93 -9.03
N THR A 143 -20.47 -7.31 -8.47
CA THR A 143 -19.99 -6.75 -7.20
C THR A 143 -19.64 -5.26 -7.38
N THR A 144 -20.26 -4.42 -6.55
CA THR A 144 -19.96 -2.99 -6.42
C THR A 144 -19.53 -2.72 -4.99
N TYR A 145 -18.53 -1.87 -4.79
CA TYR A 145 -18.11 -1.39 -3.49
C TYR A 145 -18.52 0.07 -3.32
N ALA A 146 -18.85 0.46 -2.10
CA ALA A 146 -19.15 1.84 -1.72
C ALA A 146 -18.21 2.27 -0.60
N ILE A 147 -17.79 3.54 -0.63
CA ILE A 147 -17.23 4.23 0.52
C ILE A 147 -18.36 5.05 1.13
N GLU A 148 -18.68 4.80 2.39
CA GLU A 148 -19.69 5.50 3.16
C GLU A 148 -19.04 6.40 4.21
N ASP A 149 -19.58 7.60 4.42
CA ASP A 149 -19.16 8.44 5.53
C ASP A 149 -19.56 7.85 6.90
N THR A 150 -19.21 8.55 7.97
CA THR A 150 -19.50 8.13 9.36
C THR A 150 -20.99 8.01 9.70
N HIS A 151 -21.88 8.51 8.83
CA HIS A 151 -23.34 8.42 8.96
C HIS A 151 -23.94 7.38 8.01
N GLY A 152 -23.13 6.61 7.28
CA GLY A 152 -23.59 5.61 6.31
C GLY A 152 -24.01 6.20 4.95
N LYS A 153 -23.72 7.48 4.68
CA LYS A 153 -24.02 8.09 3.38
C LYS A 153 -22.93 7.70 2.39
N LYS A 154 -23.30 7.13 1.24
CA LYS A 154 -22.37 6.85 0.15
C LYS A 154 -21.71 8.15 -0.37
N ILE A 155 -20.39 8.21 -0.30
CA ILE A 155 -19.55 9.33 -0.77
C ILE A 155 -18.67 8.94 -1.96
N CYS A 156 -18.42 7.65 -2.19
CA CYS A 156 -17.77 7.14 -3.39
C CYS A 156 -18.35 5.77 -3.76
N GLU A 157 -18.43 5.51 -5.06
CA GLU A 157 -18.87 4.24 -5.61
C GLU A 157 -17.76 3.65 -6.47
N VAL A 158 -17.44 2.37 -6.30
CA VAL A 158 -16.39 1.65 -7.03
C VAL A 158 -17.02 0.48 -7.78
N LYS A 159 -17.10 0.61 -9.10
CA LYS A 159 -17.73 -0.34 -10.00
C LYS A 159 -16.72 -1.08 -10.86
N SER A 160 -17.06 -2.32 -11.23
CA SER A 160 -16.44 -2.95 -12.39
C SER A 160 -16.89 -2.25 -13.66
N SER A 161 -15.95 -2.01 -14.56
CA SER A 161 -16.25 -1.82 -15.97
C SER A 161 -15.99 -3.14 -16.69
N LEU A 162 -17.03 -3.71 -17.29
CA LEU A 162 -16.92 -4.83 -18.22
C LEU A 162 -16.31 -4.29 -19.52
N ALA A 163 -14.99 -4.36 -19.66
CA ALA A 163 -14.31 -4.14 -20.92
C ALA A 163 -13.86 -5.50 -21.49
N LEU A 164 -13.94 -5.65 -22.82
CA LEU A 164 -13.59 -6.88 -23.57
C LEU A 164 -12.15 -7.42 -23.32
N LEU A 165 -11.27 -6.63 -22.70
CA LEU A 165 -9.94 -7.04 -22.23
C LEU A 165 -9.64 -6.44 -20.85
N GLY A 166 -9.62 -7.30 -19.83
CA GLY A 166 -9.11 -7.02 -18.48
C GLY A 166 -10.11 -6.45 -17.47
N SER A 167 -9.94 -6.81 -16.19
CA SER A 167 -10.72 -6.26 -15.07
C SER A 167 -10.33 -4.80 -14.84
N LYS A 168 -11.17 -3.87 -15.31
CA LYS A 168 -11.02 -2.43 -15.06
C LYS A 168 -12.03 -2.01 -14.01
N ALA A 169 -11.58 -1.38 -12.92
CA ALA A 169 -12.45 -0.84 -11.90
C ALA A 169 -12.45 0.70 -11.98
N THR A 170 -13.61 1.31 -11.79
CA THR A 170 -13.81 2.76 -11.83
C THR A 170 -14.44 3.22 -10.53
N ALA A 171 -13.78 4.16 -9.86
CA ALA A 171 -14.30 4.87 -8.71
C ALA A 171 -14.92 6.19 -9.16
N THR A 172 -16.14 6.49 -8.72
CA THR A 172 -16.84 7.75 -8.98
C THR A 172 -17.24 8.40 -7.67
N PHE A 173 -17.02 9.70 -7.56
CA PHE A 173 -17.34 10.48 -6.37
C PHE A 173 -17.44 11.97 -6.70
N THR A 174 -17.93 12.75 -5.74
CA THR A 174 -17.85 14.21 -5.77
C THR A 174 -16.76 14.63 -4.81
N ASP A 175 -15.76 15.37 -5.29
CA ASP A 175 -14.67 15.85 -4.44
C ASP A 175 -15.17 16.85 -3.38
N SER A 176 -14.31 17.16 -2.42
CA SER A 176 -14.51 18.17 -1.37
C SER A 176 -14.95 19.56 -1.88
N ARG A 177 -14.71 19.86 -3.16
CA ARG A 177 -15.05 21.14 -3.82
C ARG A 177 -16.30 21.05 -4.70
N GLY A 178 -17.01 19.92 -4.68
CA GLY A 178 -18.25 19.73 -5.43
C GLY A 178 -18.06 19.26 -6.87
N LYS A 179 -16.83 18.94 -7.30
CA LYS A 179 -16.53 18.48 -8.66
C LYS A 179 -16.72 16.97 -8.76
N ALA A 180 -17.45 16.52 -9.79
CA ALA A 180 -17.54 15.10 -10.11
C ALA A 180 -16.19 14.58 -10.63
N VAL A 181 -15.70 13.48 -10.04
CA VAL A 181 -14.44 12.82 -10.37
C VAL A 181 -14.68 11.35 -10.67
N ALA A 182 -13.97 10.84 -11.68
CA ALA A 182 -13.93 9.42 -12.00
C ALA A 182 -12.47 8.95 -12.09
N LEU A 183 -12.06 8.03 -11.23
CA LEU A 183 -10.73 7.45 -11.23
C LEU A 183 -10.79 6.00 -11.72
N LYS A 184 -10.05 5.69 -12.78
CA LYS A 184 -10.01 4.38 -13.42
C LYS A 184 -8.71 3.67 -13.11
N MET A 185 -8.81 2.41 -12.72
CA MET A 185 -7.67 1.52 -12.70
C MET A 185 -7.31 1.10 -14.14
N GLN A 186 -6.06 1.34 -14.53
CA GLN A 186 -5.48 0.91 -15.81
C GLN A 186 -4.35 -0.09 -15.56
N GLY A 187 -4.26 -1.12 -16.39
CA GLY A 187 -3.41 -2.30 -16.15
C GLY A 187 -4.18 -3.45 -15.51
N GLY A 188 -3.61 -4.64 -15.54
CA GLY A 188 -4.19 -5.80 -14.85
C GLY A 188 -3.85 -5.78 -13.37
N TRP A 189 -4.78 -6.16 -12.49
CA TRP A 189 -4.46 -6.36 -11.07
C TRP A 189 -3.35 -7.42 -10.88
N TYR A 190 -3.31 -8.43 -11.75
CA TYR A 190 -2.28 -9.47 -11.76
C TYR A 190 -0.95 -9.01 -12.41
N ASP A 191 -0.92 -7.80 -12.98
CA ASP A 191 0.32 -7.22 -13.49
C ASP A 191 1.21 -6.76 -12.33
N GLN A 192 2.51 -6.65 -12.61
CA GLN A 192 3.53 -6.25 -11.63
C GLN A 192 3.37 -4.80 -11.19
N SER A 193 2.65 -4.00 -11.99
CA SER A 193 2.25 -2.63 -11.69
C SER A 193 0.88 -2.30 -12.28
N ALA A 194 0.12 -1.44 -11.62
CA ALA A 194 -1.14 -0.89 -12.11
C ALA A 194 -1.23 0.60 -11.80
N ASP A 195 -1.93 1.36 -12.63
CA ASP A 195 -2.09 2.81 -12.46
C ASP A 195 -3.53 3.16 -12.12
N ILE A 196 -3.72 4.14 -11.25
CA ILE A 196 -5.00 4.81 -11.04
C ILE A 196 -4.92 6.13 -11.79
N VAL A 197 -5.86 6.34 -12.70
CA VAL A 197 -5.85 7.44 -13.67
C VAL A 197 -7.12 8.25 -13.55
N ASP A 198 -7.02 9.57 -13.53
CA ASP A 198 -8.19 10.44 -13.68
C ASP A 198 -8.77 10.31 -15.09
N ASP A 199 -10.04 9.91 -15.19
CA ASP A 199 -10.68 9.61 -16.47
C ASP A 199 -10.80 10.85 -17.38
N LYS A 200 -10.91 12.03 -16.78
CA LYS A 200 -11.10 13.28 -17.52
C LYS A 200 -9.78 13.77 -18.12
N SER A 201 -8.71 13.80 -17.33
CA SER A 201 -7.40 14.32 -17.76
C SER A 201 -6.48 13.26 -18.36
N GLY A 202 -6.70 11.97 -18.07
CA GLY A 202 -5.77 10.89 -18.38
C GLY A 202 -4.51 10.89 -17.49
N GLN A 203 -4.44 11.77 -16.49
CA GLN A 203 -3.28 11.87 -15.59
C GLN A 203 -3.24 10.68 -14.62
N THR A 204 -2.08 10.07 -14.45
CA THR A 204 -1.84 9.07 -13.40
C THR A 204 -1.81 9.77 -12.04
N VAL A 205 -2.77 9.44 -11.17
CA VAL A 205 -2.91 10.01 -9.82
C VAL A 205 -2.32 9.11 -8.74
N ALA A 206 -2.21 7.81 -9.03
CA ALA A 206 -1.45 6.88 -8.21
C ALA A 206 -0.90 5.72 -9.05
N ARG A 207 0.20 5.12 -8.58
CA ARG A 207 0.85 3.97 -9.21
C ARG A 207 1.10 2.88 -8.18
N ILE A 208 0.56 1.71 -8.44
CA ILE A 208 0.72 0.48 -7.65
C ILE A 208 1.93 -0.27 -8.20
N ASP A 209 2.91 -0.61 -7.35
CA ASP A 209 4.06 -1.44 -7.69
C ASP A 209 4.17 -2.60 -6.69
N ARG A 210 3.91 -3.81 -7.18
CA ARG A 210 3.92 -5.04 -6.37
C ARG A 210 5.29 -5.66 -6.22
N LYS A 211 6.23 -5.33 -7.11
CA LYS A 211 7.59 -5.88 -7.06
C LYS A 211 8.53 -5.09 -6.17
N LEU A 212 8.17 -3.84 -5.87
CA LEU A 212 9.00 -2.94 -5.10
C LEU A 212 9.40 -3.50 -3.72
N LEU A 213 8.53 -4.32 -3.11
CA LEU A 213 8.71 -4.83 -1.74
C LEU A 213 8.68 -6.38 -1.65
N SER A 214 7.98 -7.08 -2.55
CA SER A 214 7.77 -8.54 -2.44
C SER A 214 8.99 -9.43 -2.74
N GLY A 215 10.03 -8.93 -3.42
CA GLY A 215 11.15 -9.76 -3.89
C GLY A 215 12.44 -9.68 -3.07
N ARG A 216 12.57 -8.73 -2.13
CA ARG A 216 13.84 -8.41 -1.47
C ARG A 216 13.73 -8.16 0.05
N ASP A 217 12.53 -8.05 0.60
CA ASP A 217 12.35 -7.65 1.99
C ASP A 217 11.94 -8.83 2.89
N LEU A 218 12.93 -9.39 3.59
CA LEU A 218 12.71 -10.20 4.81
C LEU A 218 12.19 -9.37 6.00
N VAL A 219 12.06 -8.04 5.84
CA VAL A 219 11.71 -7.07 6.91
C VAL A 219 10.26 -6.58 6.82
N PHE A 220 9.68 -6.47 5.62
CA PHE A 220 8.29 -6.01 5.42
C PHE A 220 7.26 -7.14 5.24
N GLY A 221 7.74 -8.39 5.20
CA GLY A 221 6.93 -9.57 4.91
C GLY A 221 6.72 -9.72 3.41
N GLN A 222 6.71 -10.96 2.91
CA GLN A 222 6.60 -11.29 1.48
C GLN A 222 5.25 -10.90 0.83
N GLN A 223 4.41 -10.15 1.54
CA GLN A 223 3.03 -9.82 1.18
C GLN A 223 2.81 -8.31 1.35
N THR A 224 3.66 -7.46 0.79
CA THR A 224 3.43 -6.00 0.78
C THR A 224 3.72 -5.42 -0.59
N TYR A 225 2.93 -4.44 -1.01
CA TYR A 225 3.15 -3.66 -2.22
C TYR A 225 3.17 -2.16 -1.90
N ALA A 226 3.84 -1.41 -2.77
CA ALA A 226 3.94 0.03 -2.64
C ALA A 226 2.93 0.73 -3.56
N VAL A 227 2.40 1.87 -3.10
CA VAL A 227 1.57 2.74 -3.92
C VAL A 227 2.12 4.15 -3.85
N VAL A 228 2.55 4.68 -4.98
CA VAL A 228 2.98 6.07 -5.11
C VAL A 228 1.74 6.92 -5.42
N VAL A 229 1.50 7.94 -4.61
CA VAL A 229 0.38 8.89 -4.72
C VAL A 229 0.93 10.22 -5.23
N ALA A 230 0.31 10.76 -6.28
CA ALA A 230 0.73 12.03 -6.85
C ALA A 230 0.52 13.20 -5.88
N PRO A 231 1.36 14.24 -5.94
CA PRO A 231 1.11 15.48 -5.21
C PRO A 231 -0.26 16.07 -5.55
N GLY A 232 -1.01 16.48 -4.53
CA GLY A 232 -2.37 17.02 -4.65
C GLY A 232 -3.48 15.96 -4.59
N VAL A 233 -3.14 14.68 -4.38
CA VAL A 233 -4.12 13.59 -4.30
C VAL A 233 -4.25 13.12 -2.85
N ASP A 234 -5.49 12.85 -2.44
CA ASP A 234 -5.82 12.28 -1.13
C ASP A 234 -5.30 10.84 -0.97
N ALA A 235 -4.32 10.67 -0.09
CA ALA A 235 -3.71 9.37 0.16
C ALA A 235 -4.66 8.35 0.82
N ALA A 236 -5.61 8.80 1.65
CA ALA A 236 -6.58 7.91 2.29
C ALA A 236 -7.61 7.39 1.28
N LEU A 237 -8.04 8.24 0.34
CA LEU A 237 -8.85 7.82 -0.81
C LEU A 237 -8.11 6.77 -1.64
N ILE A 238 -6.86 7.01 -2.04
CA ILE A 238 -6.09 6.04 -2.83
C ILE A 238 -5.95 4.70 -2.09
N ALA A 239 -5.67 4.73 -0.78
CA ALA A 239 -5.63 3.52 0.03
C ALA A 239 -6.97 2.77 0.04
N ALA A 240 -8.10 3.48 0.14
CA ALA A 240 -9.43 2.89 0.06
C ALA A 240 -9.71 2.25 -1.31
N LEU A 241 -9.31 2.90 -2.40
CA LEU A 241 -9.45 2.34 -3.75
C LEU A 241 -8.62 1.08 -3.93
N CYS A 242 -7.39 1.06 -3.44
CA CYS A 242 -6.55 -0.12 -3.43
C CYS A 242 -7.21 -1.29 -2.67
N ILE A 243 -7.87 -1.02 -1.54
CA ILE A 243 -8.65 -2.03 -0.80
C ILE A 243 -9.82 -2.55 -1.65
N CYS A 244 -10.62 -1.67 -2.24
CA CYS A 244 -11.75 -2.07 -3.09
C CYS A 244 -11.31 -2.92 -4.29
N PHE A 245 -10.19 -2.56 -4.93
CA PHE A 245 -9.67 -3.28 -6.09
C PHE A 245 -9.12 -4.66 -5.72
N ASP A 246 -8.45 -4.80 -4.57
CA ASP A 246 -7.95 -6.10 -4.09
C ASP A 246 -9.10 -7.08 -3.83
N GLU A 247 -10.14 -6.62 -3.15
CA GLU A 247 -11.27 -7.47 -2.78
C GLU A 247 -12.09 -7.92 -3.98
N LYS A 248 -12.28 -7.01 -4.93
CA LYS A 248 -12.92 -7.34 -6.18
C LYS A 248 -12.16 -8.43 -6.95
N ASN A 249 -10.82 -8.35 -7.01
CA ASN A 249 -10.02 -9.34 -7.74
C ASN A 249 -9.99 -10.72 -7.06
N ASN A 250 -9.99 -10.76 -5.71
CA ASN A 250 -10.05 -12.01 -4.96
C ASN A 250 -11.36 -12.78 -5.19
N GLU A 251 -12.48 -12.08 -5.36
CA GLU A 251 -13.78 -12.71 -5.70
C GLU A 251 -13.79 -13.30 -7.12
N GLU A 252 -13.20 -12.60 -8.10
CA GLU A 252 -13.11 -13.08 -9.50
C GLU A 252 -12.20 -14.31 -9.64
N SER A 253 -11.20 -14.46 -8.76
CA SER A 253 -10.25 -15.59 -8.76
C SER A 253 -10.76 -16.84 -8.04
N GLY A 254 -11.89 -16.72 -7.32
CA GLY A 254 -12.50 -17.79 -6.51
C GLY A 254 -13.66 -18.53 -7.20
N GLN A 255 -13.89 -18.27 -8.49
CA GLN A 255 -14.86 -18.98 -9.34
C GLN A 255 -14.17 -19.96 -10.28
#